data_AF-E1V352-F1
#
_entry.id   AF-E1V352-F1
#
_cell.length_a   1.000
_cell.length_b   1.000
_cell.length_c   1.000
_cell.angle_alpha   90.00
_cell.angle_beta   90.00
_cell.angle_gamma   90.00
#
_symmetry.space_group_name_H-M   'P 1'
#
loop_
_entity.id
_entity.type
_entity.pdbx_description
1 polymer ?
#
loop_
_entity_poly.entity_id
_entity_poly.type
_entity_poly.pdbx_seq_one_letter_code
_entity_poly.pdbx_strand_id
1 'polypeptide(L)'
;MAKRHDWEAVERDYRTGRFSLQQLSDRHGPSKSQISKKAAAEGWEKDLTGAVQQRTREKLSRPEASAPDVPESDIIEQASDENAAIVRGHRAALSRWRRIADRFADRLDQQLEAGEITVQLKSGELASIDLPLDYIAKAMGAGTQAFDRVIRLERQSYGLDQDDANDQEKTFEELMAEVAPDEPE
;
A
#
# COMPACT_ATOMS: atom_id res chain seq x y z
N MET A 1 -40.25 -3.41 -7.87
CA MET A 1 -39.70 -2.30 -8.68
C MET A 1 -38.18 -2.44 -8.68
N ALA A 2 -37.54 -2.54 -9.85
CA ALA A 2 -36.09 -2.68 -9.92
C ALA A 2 -35.43 -1.43 -9.32
N LYS A 3 -34.55 -1.62 -8.33
CA LYS A 3 -33.76 -0.52 -7.74
C LYS A 3 -32.91 0.07 -8.87
N ARG A 4 -33.24 1.28 -9.32
CA ARG A 4 -32.50 1.96 -10.38
C ARG A 4 -31.17 2.38 -9.79
N HIS A 5 -30.10 1.68 -10.18
CA HIS A 5 -28.75 2.03 -9.78
C HIS A 5 -28.36 3.38 -10.41
N ASP A 6 -27.60 4.18 -9.66
CA ASP A 6 -27.02 5.41 -10.16
C ASP A 6 -25.77 5.08 -11.00
N TRP A 7 -25.98 4.88 -12.30
CA TRP A 7 -24.90 4.47 -13.21
C TRP A 7 -23.88 5.58 -13.45
N GLU A 8 -24.28 6.85 -13.36
CA GLU A 8 -23.38 7.99 -13.52
C GLU A 8 -22.37 8.05 -12.37
N ALA A 9 -22.82 7.79 -11.13
CA ALA A 9 -21.93 7.68 -9.97
C ALA A 9 -20.98 6.47 -10.09
N VAL A 10 -21.46 5.34 -10.61
CA VAL A 10 -20.63 4.14 -10.84
C VAL A 10 -19.56 4.42 -11.91
N GLU A 11 -19.93 5.05 -13.03
CA GLU A 11 -19.00 5.41 -14.10
C GLU A 11 -17.92 6.37 -13.59
N ARG A 12 -18.33 7.42 -12.86
CA ARG A 12 -17.42 8.40 -12.27
C ARG A 12 -16.36 7.73 -11.41
N ASP A 13 -16.77 6.89 -10.48
CA ASP A 13 -15.84 6.17 -9.61
C ASP A 13 -15.01 5.13 -10.37
N TYR A 14 -15.59 4.49 -11.40
CA TYR A 14 -14.87 3.55 -12.26
C TYR A 14 -13.71 4.22 -12.99
N ARG A 15 -13.94 5.40 -13.57
CA ARG A 15 -12.95 6.18 -14.34
C ARG A 15 -11.73 6.59 -13.52
N THR A 16 -11.89 6.81 -12.21
CA THR A 16 -10.77 7.09 -11.28
C THR A 16 -9.79 5.93 -11.14
N GLY A 17 -10.19 4.71 -11.51
CA GLY A 17 -9.40 3.50 -11.39
C GLY A 17 -9.10 3.02 -9.96
N ARG A 18 -9.49 3.80 -8.95
CA ARG A 18 -9.22 3.56 -7.51
C ARG A 18 -9.92 2.32 -6.95
N PHE A 19 -11.14 2.04 -7.40
CA PHE A 19 -11.96 0.98 -6.84
C PHE A 19 -11.91 -0.29 -7.69
N SER A 20 -11.89 -1.44 -7.02
CA SER A 20 -12.20 -2.72 -7.65
C SER A 20 -13.68 -2.83 -7.97
N LEU A 21 -14.05 -3.72 -8.88
CA LEU A 21 -15.47 -4.01 -9.17
C LEU A 21 -16.24 -4.49 -7.93
N GLN A 22 -15.57 -5.13 -6.95
CA GLN A 22 -16.20 -5.50 -5.67
C GLN A 22 -16.56 -4.24 -4.88
N GLN A 23 -15.61 -3.32 -4.73
CA GLN A 23 -15.83 -2.11 -3.95
C GLN A 23 -16.87 -1.19 -4.60
N LEU A 24 -16.89 -1.11 -5.94
CA LEU A 24 -17.96 -0.40 -6.66
C LEU A 24 -19.33 -1.05 -6.43
N SER A 25 -19.38 -2.38 -6.41
CA SER A 25 -20.60 -3.13 -6.09
C SER A 25 -21.07 -2.88 -4.66
N ASP A 26 -20.15 -2.86 -3.69
CA ASP A 26 -20.47 -2.63 -2.28
C ASP A 26 -20.93 -1.18 -2.04
N ARG A 27 -20.34 -0.21 -2.76
CA ARG A 27 -20.63 1.22 -2.63
C ARG A 27 -21.94 1.62 -3.30
N HIS A 28 -22.17 1.18 -4.53
CA HIS A 28 -23.27 1.66 -5.37
C HIS A 28 -24.43 0.67 -5.47
N GLY A 29 -24.19 -0.60 -5.13
CA GLY A 29 -25.19 -1.67 -5.09
C GLY A 29 -25.34 -2.59 -6.31
N PRO A 30 -25.02 -2.24 -7.58
CA PRO A 30 -25.08 -3.20 -8.67
C PRO A 30 -23.97 -4.24 -8.55
N SER A 31 -24.24 -5.49 -8.92
CA SER A 31 -23.24 -6.57 -8.84
C SER A 31 -22.05 -6.32 -9.77
N LYS A 32 -20.89 -6.88 -9.43
CA LYS A 32 -19.68 -6.90 -10.28
C LYS A 32 -19.97 -7.21 -11.75
N SER A 33 -20.80 -8.23 -12.02
CA SER A 33 -21.15 -8.64 -13.38
C SER A 33 -21.96 -7.58 -14.12
N GLN A 34 -22.88 -6.91 -13.43
CA GLN A 34 -23.66 -5.80 -14.00
C GLN A 34 -22.77 -4.61 -14.32
N ILE A 35 -21.86 -4.24 -13.43
CA ILE A 35 -20.90 -3.15 -13.64
C ILE A 35 -19.99 -3.47 -14.83
N SER A 36 -19.41 -4.66 -14.88
CA SER A 36 -18.53 -5.07 -15.99
C SER A 36 -19.25 -5.09 -17.34
N LYS A 37 -20.49 -5.61 -17.39
CA LYS A 37 -21.30 -5.60 -18.63
C LYS A 37 -21.64 -4.18 -19.07
N LYS A 38 -21.97 -3.30 -18.13
CA LYS A 38 -22.29 -1.90 -18.40
C LYS A 38 -21.08 -1.14 -18.92
N ALA A 39 -19.94 -1.29 -18.25
CA ALA A 39 -18.67 -0.72 -18.68
C ALA A 39 -18.28 -1.15 -20.10
N ALA A 40 -18.41 -2.44 -20.42
CA ALA A 40 -18.13 -2.95 -21.77
C ALA A 40 -19.13 -2.42 -22.82
N ALA A 41 -20.41 -2.27 -22.46
CA ALA A 41 -21.43 -1.77 -23.37
C ALA A 41 -21.32 -0.26 -23.65
N GLU A 42 -20.85 0.51 -22.68
CA GLU A 42 -20.74 1.98 -22.75
C GLU A 42 -19.31 2.49 -22.97
N GLY A 43 -18.33 1.58 -23.08
CA GLY A 43 -16.95 1.92 -23.37
C GLY A 43 -16.25 2.65 -22.22
N TRP A 44 -16.55 2.30 -20.96
CA TRP A 44 -15.92 2.95 -19.82
C TRP A 44 -14.46 2.54 -19.69
N GLU A 45 -13.58 3.55 -19.56
CA GLU A 45 -12.14 3.39 -19.37
C GLU A 45 -11.67 4.07 -18.09
N LYS A 46 -10.54 3.62 -17.54
CA LYS A 46 -9.95 4.17 -16.31
C LYS A 46 -9.05 5.37 -16.60
N ASP A 47 -9.53 6.29 -17.42
CA ASP A 47 -8.77 7.40 -18.00
C ASP A 47 -8.29 8.43 -16.98
N LEU A 48 -8.97 8.56 -15.84
CA LEU A 48 -8.60 9.51 -14.78
C LEU A 48 -7.52 8.96 -13.82
N THR A 49 -7.12 7.70 -13.95
CA THR A 49 -6.19 7.05 -13.00
C THR A 49 -4.88 7.80 -12.87
N GLY A 50 -4.25 8.17 -14.00
CA GLY A 50 -2.96 8.86 -14.01
C GLY A 50 -3.03 10.24 -13.33
N ALA A 51 -4.06 11.02 -13.67
CA ALA A 51 -4.28 12.34 -13.08
C ALA A 51 -4.55 12.26 -11.57
N VAL A 52 -5.39 11.32 -11.13
CA VAL A 52 -5.65 11.06 -9.71
C VAL A 52 -4.38 10.68 -8.97
N GLN A 53 -3.53 9.82 -9.54
CA GLN A 53 -2.26 9.43 -8.93
C GLN A 53 -1.28 10.61 -8.82
N GLN A 54 -1.14 11.40 -9.88
CA GLN A 54 -0.28 12.59 -9.89
C GLN A 54 -0.73 13.58 -8.82
N ARG A 55 -2.02 13.90 -8.78
CA ARG A 55 -2.59 14.82 -7.78
C ARG A 55 -2.45 14.28 -6.36
N THR A 56 -2.62 12.97 -6.16
CA THR A 56 -2.38 12.32 -4.87
C THR A 56 -0.92 12.51 -4.42
N ARG A 57 0.05 12.33 -5.33
CA ARG A 57 1.48 12.53 -5.03
C ARG A 57 1.78 13.98 -4.64
N GLU A 58 1.19 14.95 -5.33
CA GLU A 58 1.31 16.37 -4.98
C GLU A 58 0.77 16.67 -3.58
N LYS A 59 -0.39 16.12 -3.22
CA LYS A 59 -0.99 16.26 -1.88
C LYS A 59 -0.17 15.58 -0.78
N LEU A 60 0.67 14.61 -1.14
CA LEU A 60 1.57 13.92 -0.21
C LEU A 60 2.95 14.57 -0.10
N SER A 61 3.37 15.36 -1.10
CA SER A 61 4.68 16.03 -1.14
C SER A 61 4.64 17.48 -0.68
N ARG A 62 3.52 18.19 -0.89
CA ARG A 62 3.39 19.59 -0.48
C ARG A 62 2.89 19.71 0.96
N PRO A 63 3.45 20.64 1.76
CA PRO A 63 2.79 21.11 2.97
C PRO A 63 1.47 21.80 2.57
N GLU A 64 0.42 21.60 3.37
CA GLU A 64 -0.98 21.98 3.06
C GLU A 64 -1.18 23.45 2.63
N ALA A 65 -0.20 24.33 2.85
CA ALA A 65 -0.25 25.76 2.53
C ALA A 65 0.21 26.15 1.10
N SER A 66 0.46 25.21 0.18
CA SER A 66 1.01 25.55 -1.15
C SER A 66 0.32 24.83 -2.33
N ALA A 67 -1.00 24.68 -2.28
CA ALA A 67 -1.77 24.19 -3.43
C ALA A 67 -2.03 25.34 -4.41
N PRO A 68 -1.62 25.24 -5.70
CA PRO A 68 -2.07 26.16 -6.73
C PRO A 68 -3.55 25.92 -7.06
N ASP A 69 -4.29 27.02 -7.28
CA ASP A 69 -5.64 27.07 -7.84
C ASP A 69 -5.60 26.65 -9.32
N VAL A 70 -5.53 25.34 -9.58
CA VAL A 70 -5.86 24.82 -10.91
C VAL A 70 -7.17 24.05 -10.75
N PRO A 71 -8.23 24.37 -11.51
CA PRO A 71 -9.44 23.57 -11.51
C PRO A 71 -9.14 22.24 -12.21
N GLU A 72 -8.57 21.30 -11.45
CA GLU A 72 -8.71 19.88 -11.74
C GLU A 72 -10.17 19.49 -11.49
N SER A 73 -10.74 18.65 -12.37
CA SER A 73 -12.11 18.13 -12.21
C SER A 73 -12.40 17.74 -10.77
N ASP A 74 -13.57 18.13 -10.22
CA ASP A 74 -14.00 17.78 -8.85
C ASP A 74 -13.83 16.28 -8.54
N ILE A 75 -13.95 15.44 -9.56
CA ILE A 75 -13.75 13.99 -9.50
C ILE A 75 -12.31 13.62 -9.15
N ILE A 76 -11.33 14.27 -9.79
CA ILE A 76 -9.90 14.05 -9.57
C ILE A 76 -9.52 14.56 -8.19
N GLU A 77 -9.99 15.75 -7.82
CA GLU A 77 -9.68 16.38 -6.53
C GLU A 77 -10.22 15.53 -5.37
N GLN A 78 -11.49 15.10 -5.43
CA GLN A 78 -12.08 14.23 -4.42
C GLN A 78 -11.36 12.88 -4.34
N ALA A 79 -11.12 12.22 -5.47
CA ALA A 79 -10.47 10.91 -5.48
C ALA A 79 -9.03 10.97 -4.95
N SER A 80 -8.31 12.05 -5.26
CA SER A 80 -6.94 12.26 -4.77
C SER A 80 -6.90 12.63 -3.29
N ASP A 81 -7.87 13.37 -2.76
CA ASP A 81 -8.00 13.63 -1.31
C ASP A 81 -8.20 12.34 -0.54
N GLU A 82 -9.16 11.53 -0.99
CA GLU A 82 -9.43 10.26 -0.34
C GLU A 82 -8.22 9.31 -0.44
N ASN A 83 -7.44 9.34 -1.53
CA ASN A 83 -6.21 8.55 -1.66
C ASN A 83 -5.14 9.04 -0.69
N ALA A 84 -4.92 10.36 -0.64
CA ALA A 84 -3.94 10.97 0.24
C ALA A 84 -4.25 10.69 1.72
N ALA A 85 -5.53 10.76 2.11
CA ALA A 85 -5.98 10.42 3.46
C ALA A 85 -5.63 8.97 3.84
N ILE A 86 -5.87 8.01 2.93
CA ILE A 86 -5.51 6.60 3.14
C ILE A 86 -4.00 6.44 3.32
N VAL A 87 -3.21 7.01 2.41
CA VAL A 87 -1.75 6.90 2.47
C VAL A 87 -1.19 7.53 3.76
N ARG A 88 -1.73 8.67 4.19
CA ARG A 88 -1.38 9.30 5.48
C ARG A 88 -1.72 8.36 6.65
N GLY A 89 -2.89 7.71 6.62
CA GLY A 89 -3.28 6.71 7.60
C GLY A 89 -2.32 5.50 7.65
N HIS A 90 -1.92 4.98 6.49
CA HIS A 90 -0.92 3.91 6.39
C HIS A 90 0.42 4.33 6.97
N ARG A 91 0.92 5.53 6.62
CA ARG A 91 2.17 6.09 7.17
C ARG A 91 2.11 6.22 8.69
N ALA A 92 0.99 6.69 9.25
CA ALA A 92 0.80 6.78 10.69
C ALA A 92 0.81 5.39 11.37
N ALA A 93 0.14 4.41 10.77
CA ALA A 93 0.13 3.03 11.27
C ALA A 93 1.53 2.40 11.23
N LEU A 94 2.27 2.59 10.13
CA LEU A 94 3.64 2.11 9.97
C LEU A 94 4.58 2.75 11.00
N SER A 95 4.49 4.07 11.21
CA SER A 95 5.25 4.77 12.24
C SER A 95 5.00 4.18 13.64
N ARG A 96 3.74 3.83 13.95
CA ARG A 96 3.40 3.16 15.21
C ARG A 96 4.06 1.78 15.31
N TRP A 97 4.04 0.98 14.24
CA TRP A 97 4.67 -0.34 14.21
C TRP A 97 6.19 -0.26 14.30
N ARG A 98 6.82 0.71 13.65
CA ARG A 98 8.26 0.98 13.76
C ARG A 98 8.65 1.27 15.20
N ARG A 99 7.92 2.16 15.89
CA ARG A 99 8.12 2.43 17.31
C ARG A 99 7.97 1.18 18.19
N ILE A 100 7.07 0.27 17.85
CA ILE A 100 6.93 -1.00 18.58
C ILE A 100 8.15 -1.90 18.37
N ALA A 101 8.66 -1.99 17.13
CA ALA A 101 9.84 -2.75 16.80
C ALA A 101 11.09 -2.19 17.49
N ASP A 102 11.27 -0.87 17.50
CA ASP A 102 12.38 -0.20 18.20
C ASP A 102 12.37 -0.53 19.70
N ARG A 103 11.21 -0.38 20.37
CA ARG A 103 11.09 -0.75 21.79
C ARG A 103 11.30 -2.24 22.07
N PHE A 104 10.99 -3.10 21.10
CA PHE A 104 11.23 -4.53 21.23
C PHE A 104 12.74 -4.82 21.18
N ALA A 105 13.47 -4.17 20.27
CA ALA A 105 14.92 -4.23 20.22
C ALA A 105 15.54 -3.71 21.53
N ASP A 106 15.12 -2.53 22.02
CA ASP A 106 15.57 -1.97 23.30
C ASP A 106 15.36 -2.95 24.46
N ARG A 107 14.22 -3.66 24.47
CA ARG A 107 13.91 -4.63 25.52
C ARG A 107 14.79 -5.87 25.44
N LEU A 108 15.11 -6.33 24.22
CA LEU A 108 16.04 -7.44 24.02
C LEU A 108 17.46 -7.06 24.45
N ASP A 109 17.91 -5.85 24.13
CA ASP A 109 19.22 -5.35 24.57
C ASP A 109 19.30 -5.32 26.10
N GLN A 110 18.27 -4.82 26.79
CA GLN A 110 18.21 -4.86 28.26
C GLN A 110 18.26 -6.28 28.84
N GLN A 111 17.63 -7.26 28.18
CA GLN A 111 17.67 -8.64 28.64
C GLN A 111 19.06 -9.25 28.42
N LEU A 112 19.69 -8.96 27.28
CA LEU A 112 21.06 -9.38 26.97
C LEU A 112 22.06 -8.80 27.97
N GLU A 113 21.94 -7.52 28.32
CA GLU A 113 22.76 -6.87 29.34
C GLU A 113 22.57 -7.47 30.73
N ALA A 114 21.32 -7.80 31.10
CA ALA A 114 21.02 -8.42 32.38
C ALA A 114 21.62 -9.84 32.51
N GLY A 115 21.73 -10.58 31.40
CA GLY A 115 22.32 -11.92 31.36
C GLY A 115 21.51 -13.04 32.03
N GLU A 116 20.48 -12.69 32.80
CA GLU A 116 19.60 -13.62 33.52
C GLU A 116 18.12 -13.23 33.37
N ILE A 117 17.23 -14.20 33.55
CA ILE A 117 15.78 -14.01 33.60
C ILE A 117 15.18 -14.69 34.83
N THR A 118 14.12 -14.08 35.37
CA THR A 118 13.32 -14.69 36.43
C THR A 118 12.25 -15.59 35.83
N VAL A 119 12.21 -16.84 36.25
CA VAL A 119 11.19 -17.83 35.86
C VAL A 119 10.47 -18.37 37.08
N GLN A 120 9.18 -18.68 36.93
CA GLN A 120 8.42 -19.35 37.97
C GLN A 120 8.52 -20.86 37.79
N LEU A 121 9.03 -21.53 38.83
CA LEU A 121 9.11 -22.98 38.87
C LEU A 121 7.72 -23.60 39.10
N LYS A 122 7.58 -24.89 38.79
CA LYS A 122 6.34 -25.64 39.06
C LYS A 122 5.94 -25.64 40.54
N SER A 123 6.89 -25.43 41.44
CA SER A 123 6.68 -25.28 42.88
C SER A 123 6.06 -23.93 43.28
N GLY A 124 5.94 -22.97 42.34
CA GLY A 124 5.46 -21.61 42.59
C GLY A 124 6.55 -20.62 42.99
N GLU A 125 7.76 -21.11 43.27
CA GLU A 125 8.94 -20.29 43.61
C GLU A 125 9.51 -19.58 42.37
N LEU A 126 10.07 -18.39 42.57
CA LEU A 126 10.77 -17.63 41.54
C LEU A 126 12.25 -17.96 41.59
N ALA A 127 12.83 -18.36 40.46
CA ALA A 127 14.26 -18.63 40.31
C ALA A 127 14.85 -17.71 39.24
N SER A 128 16.06 -17.20 39.48
CA SER A 128 16.88 -16.56 38.45
C SER A 128 17.64 -17.64 37.70
N ILE A 129 17.60 -17.61 36.37
CA ILE A 129 18.36 -18.49 35.50
C ILE A 129 19.09 -17.67 34.45
N ASP A 130 20.18 -18.21 33.90
CA ASP A 130 20.86 -17.63 32.75
C ASP A 130 19.88 -17.38 31.59
N LEU A 131 20.08 -16.27 30.89
CA LEU A 131 19.27 -15.90 29.74
C LEU A 131 19.39 -16.98 28.65
N PRO A 132 18.29 -17.66 28.28
CA PRO A 132 18.36 -18.75 27.32
C PRO A 132 18.68 -18.22 25.92
N LEU A 133 19.80 -18.63 25.34
CA LEU A 133 20.21 -18.17 24.01
C LEU A 133 19.25 -18.59 22.89
N ASP A 134 18.57 -19.73 23.02
CA ASP A 134 17.53 -20.16 22.05
C ASP A 134 16.31 -19.23 22.06
N TYR A 135 15.93 -18.72 23.24
CA TYR A 135 14.87 -17.72 23.36
C TYR A 135 15.27 -16.43 22.65
N ILE A 136 16.50 -15.96 22.87
CA ILE A 136 17.03 -14.77 22.21
C ILE A 136 17.10 -14.96 20.70
N ALA A 137 17.61 -16.08 20.21
CA ALA A 137 17.68 -16.36 18.76
C ALA A 137 16.29 -16.31 18.11
N LYS A 138 15.27 -16.88 18.75
CA LYS A 138 13.88 -16.82 18.27
C LYS A 138 13.32 -15.41 18.30
N ALA A 139 13.58 -14.66 19.37
CA ALA A 139 13.13 -13.28 19.52
C ALA A 139 13.76 -12.36 18.45
N MET A 140 15.07 -12.49 18.23
CA MET A 140 15.80 -11.78 17.17
C MET A 140 15.26 -12.14 15.79
N GLY A 141 15.04 -13.43 15.50
CA GLY A 141 14.49 -13.87 14.22
C GLY A 141 13.10 -13.29 13.95
N ALA A 142 12.20 -13.33 14.93
CA ALA A 142 10.87 -12.75 14.79
C ALA A 142 10.89 -11.22 14.67
N GLY A 143 11.74 -10.55 15.47
CA GLY A 143 11.87 -9.09 15.47
C GLY A 143 12.42 -8.55 14.15
N THR A 144 13.50 -9.14 13.64
CA THR A 144 14.12 -8.74 12.36
C THR A 144 13.17 -8.94 11.18
N GLN A 145 12.42 -10.05 11.14
CA GLN A 145 11.40 -10.28 10.12
C GLN A 145 10.24 -9.27 10.22
N ALA A 146 9.82 -8.88 11.42
CA ALA A 146 8.79 -7.87 11.59
C ALA A 146 9.30 -6.49 11.13
N PHE A 147 10.53 -6.14 11.49
CA PHE A 147 11.16 -4.88 11.14
C PHE A 147 11.39 -4.73 9.63
N ASP A 148 11.88 -5.78 8.96
CA ASP A 148 12.02 -5.82 7.50
C ASP A 148 10.69 -5.52 6.78
N ARG A 149 9.60 -6.15 7.23
CA ARG A 149 8.27 -5.90 6.67
C ARG A 149 7.82 -4.45 6.87
N VAL A 150 8.07 -3.86 8.04
CA VAL A 150 7.74 -2.45 8.30
C VAL A 150 8.54 -1.54 7.37
N ILE A 151 9.86 -1.75 7.24
CA ILE A 151 10.71 -0.94 6.36
C ILE A 151 10.23 -1.01 4.92
N ARG A 152 9.97 -2.21 4.39
CA ARG A 152 9.48 -2.38 3.02
C ARG A 152 8.17 -1.66 2.79
N LEU A 153 7.20 -1.78 3.70
CA LEU A 153 5.92 -1.09 3.58
C LEU A 153 6.07 0.44 3.71
N GLU A 154 6.98 0.93 4.56
CA GLU A 154 7.32 2.35 4.64
C GLU A 154 7.88 2.84 3.31
N ARG A 155 8.88 2.16 2.76
CA ARG A 155 9.49 2.49 1.47
C ARG A 155 8.46 2.53 0.36
N GLN A 156 7.58 1.53 0.26
CA GLN A 156 6.45 1.53 -0.68
C GLN A 156 5.51 2.74 -0.48
N SER A 157 5.17 3.08 0.76
CA SER A 157 4.29 4.22 1.07
C SER A 157 4.88 5.60 0.73
N TYR A 158 6.21 5.67 0.61
CA TYR A 158 6.95 6.86 0.17
C TYR A 158 7.37 6.79 -1.30
N GLY A 159 7.05 5.70 -2.01
CA GLY A 159 7.45 5.50 -3.40
C GLY A 159 8.96 5.27 -3.58
N LEU A 160 9.68 4.86 -2.53
CA LEU A 160 11.12 4.60 -2.56
C LEU A 160 11.47 3.22 -3.18
N ASP A 161 10.45 2.39 -3.43
CA ASP A 161 10.56 1.09 -4.11
C ASP A 161 9.98 1.14 -5.52
N GLN A 162 9.62 2.33 -6.03
CA GLN A 162 9.44 2.49 -7.47
C GLN A 162 10.85 2.57 -8.05
N ASP A 163 11.46 1.40 -8.27
CA ASP A 163 12.47 1.28 -9.32
C ASP A 163 11.86 1.91 -10.57
N ASP A 164 12.67 2.72 -11.26
CA ASP A 164 12.29 3.53 -12.40
C ASP A 164 11.16 2.89 -13.22
N ALA A 165 10.05 3.61 -13.36
CA ALA A 165 8.99 3.30 -14.30
C ALA A 165 9.50 3.45 -15.74
N ASN A 166 10.47 2.61 -16.10
CA ASN A 166 10.99 2.42 -17.45
C ASN A 166 10.94 0.94 -17.86
N ASP A 167 10.33 0.06 -17.06
CA ASP A 167 9.60 -1.08 -17.62
C ASP A 167 8.26 -0.54 -18.12
N GLN A 168 8.31 0.23 -19.21
CA GLN A 168 7.23 0.14 -20.18
C GLN A 168 7.16 -1.34 -20.52
N GLU A 169 6.02 -2.00 -20.25
CA GLU A 169 5.73 -3.29 -20.86
C GLU A 169 5.89 -3.08 -22.38
N LYS A 170 7.06 -3.45 -22.91
CA LYS A 170 7.35 -3.30 -24.33
C LYS A 170 6.20 -3.93 -25.07
N THR A 171 5.58 -3.17 -25.95
CA THR A 171 4.49 -3.67 -26.77
C THR A 171 4.99 -4.88 -27.57
N PHE A 172 4.08 -5.78 -27.95
CA PHE A 172 4.45 -6.97 -28.72
C PHE A 172 5.25 -6.62 -29.99
N GLU A 173 4.97 -5.45 -30.61
CA GLU A 173 5.76 -4.94 -31.74
C GLU A 173 7.20 -4.58 -31.38
N GLU A 174 7.43 -3.96 -30.22
CA GLU A 174 8.78 -3.60 -29.74
C GLU A 174 9.61 -4.84 -29.41
N LEU A 175 8.98 -5.89 -28.84
CA LEU A 175 9.64 -7.17 -28.60
C LEU A 175 9.97 -7.92 -29.90
N MET A 176 9.12 -7.81 -30.92
CA MET A 176 9.37 -8.42 -32.24
C MET A 176 10.46 -7.70 -33.03
N ALA A 177 10.58 -6.36 -32.87
CA ALA A 177 11.63 -5.58 -33.49
C ALA A 177 13.03 -5.89 -32.91
N GLU A 178 13.10 -6.21 -31.61
CA GLU A 178 14.35 -6.55 -30.92
C GLU A 178 14.88 -7.95 -31.26
N VAL A 179 14.02 -8.84 -31.76
CA VAL A 179 14.36 -10.23 -32.14
C VAL A 179 14.51 -10.38 -33.66
N ALA A 180 14.13 -9.37 -34.46
CA ALA A 180 14.30 -9.40 -35.90
C ALA A 180 15.80 -9.39 -36.25
N PRO A 181 16.32 -10.43 -36.94
CA PRO A 181 17.71 -10.41 -37.38
C PRO A 181 17.88 -9.31 -38.43
N ASP A 182 18.93 -8.50 -38.29
CA ASP A 182 19.33 -7.51 -39.30
C ASP A 182 19.40 -8.19 -40.66
N GLU A 183 18.58 -7.75 -41.61
CA GLU A 183 18.66 -8.22 -42.98
C GLU A 183 20.05 -7.83 -43.54
N PRO A 184 20.87 -8.80 -43.99
CA PRO A 184 22.14 -8.46 -44.62
C PRO A 184 21.88 -7.88 -46.02
N GLU A 185 22.46 -6.71 -46.28
CA GLU A 185 22.54 -6.03 -47.59
C GLU A 185 23.10 -6.91 -48.71
#